data_AF-A0A9W8G409-F1
#
_entry.id   AF-A0A9W8G409-F1
#
_cell.length_a   1.000
_cell.length_b   1.000
_cell.length_c   1.000
_cell.angle_alpha   90.00
_cell.angle_beta   90.00
_cell.angle_gamma   90.00
#
_symmetry.space_group_name_H-M   'P 1'
#
loop_
_entity.id
_entity.type
_entity.pdbx_description
1 polymer ?
#
loop_
_entity_poly.entity_id
_entity_poly.type
_entity_poly.pdbx_seq_one_letter_code
_entity_poly.pdbx_strand_id
1 'polypeptide(L)'
;MVWPTFAEELASRVQAIAHDLDSSAGSGRQRCYTMEHNALYILHLFIKKLCERTLARERQALRSTAPALFAIVAPIYARRIAQFNEALHVGDSGGSQELLKSIRFCLKTLRRLFVHGFGDFKSVDGLVHEFYRATVGHQAAFYELLCGLPAESREADGCRVLVKIVLLYGKMHLEFQKFKAVPFITTPAVLPMLRWYWQQIQGEAPKLTAVPLERSGEAESPPLVLERLVIQGLELYRSVVKNLFYLADDSGQMDEDVQRCRLVIDSEILTAPCVAQMCETLMCHYIPLKAGDMEMWQDDPEAWIANEDLDHWEFDVR
;
A
#
# COMPACT_ATOMS: atom_id res chain seq x y z
N MET A 1 21.82 22.59 -0.88
CA MET A 1 21.72 21.37 -0.07
C MET A 1 22.92 21.40 0.86
N VAL A 2 22.74 21.37 2.17
CA VAL A 2 23.85 21.61 3.13
C VAL A 2 24.83 20.42 3.18
N TRP A 3 24.46 19.25 2.62
CA TRP A 3 25.35 18.09 2.51
C TRP A 3 25.00 17.26 1.26
N PRO A 4 25.65 17.54 0.10
CA PRO A 4 25.29 16.91 -1.17
C PRO A 4 25.56 15.39 -1.20
N THR A 5 26.54 14.89 -0.45
CA THR A 5 26.93 13.47 -0.41
C THR A 5 26.22 12.64 0.66
N PHE A 6 25.45 13.26 1.58
CA PHE A 6 24.88 12.56 2.73
C PHE A 6 23.97 11.39 2.32
N ALA A 7 23.18 11.58 1.26
CA ALA A 7 22.29 10.55 0.75
C ALA A 7 23.06 9.32 0.26
N GLU A 8 24.17 9.54 -0.44
CA GLU A 8 25.02 8.49 -1.00
C GLU A 8 25.80 7.78 0.11
N GLU A 9 26.36 8.52 1.07
CA GLU A 9 27.04 7.97 2.24
C GLU A 9 26.10 7.09 3.07
N LEU A 10 24.87 7.57 3.32
CA LEU A 10 23.88 6.82 4.08
C LEU A 10 23.43 5.57 3.33
N ALA A 11 23.25 5.65 2.01
CA ALA A 11 22.88 4.50 1.21
C ALA A 11 24.01 3.45 1.14
N SER A 12 25.26 3.90 1.01
CA SER A 12 26.43 3.01 1.08
C SER A 12 26.52 2.30 2.45
N ARG A 13 26.27 3.02 3.56
CA ARG A 13 26.20 2.41 4.88
C ARG A 13 25.06 1.40 5.01
N VAL A 14 23.88 1.71 4.48
CA VAL A 14 22.75 0.76 4.44
C VAL A 14 23.14 -0.50 3.66
N GLN A 15 23.81 -0.35 2.52
CA GLN A 15 24.27 -1.49 1.70
C GLN A 15 25.29 -2.36 2.44
N ALA A 16 26.27 -1.75 3.11
CA ALA A 16 27.27 -2.47 3.90
C ALA A 16 26.62 -3.26 5.05
N ILE A 17 25.73 -2.62 5.82
CA ILE A 17 25.01 -3.28 6.91
C ILE A 17 24.14 -4.43 6.40
N ALA A 18 23.48 -4.26 5.25
CA ALA A 18 22.66 -5.32 4.66
C ALA A 18 23.50 -6.53 4.25
N HIS A 19 24.72 -6.31 3.73
CA HIS A 19 25.66 -7.38 3.40
C HIS A 19 26.21 -8.09 4.65
N ASP A 20 26.53 -7.35 5.70
CA ASP A 20 26.96 -7.91 6.98
C ASP A 20 25.87 -8.77 7.62
N LEU A 21 24.60 -8.36 7.51
CA LEU A 21 23.48 -9.16 7.98
C LEU A 21 23.38 -10.50 7.24
N ASP A 22 23.56 -10.50 5.91
CA ASP A 22 23.48 -11.72 5.10
C ASP A 22 24.59 -12.71 5.41
N SER A 23 25.74 -12.24 5.88
CA SER A 23 26.90 -13.06 6.26
C SER A 23 26.92 -13.44 7.75
N SER A 24 26.01 -12.88 8.56
CA SER A 24 25.98 -13.11 10.00
C SER A 24 25.25 -14.40 10.40
N ALA A 25 25.82 -15.12 11.37
CA ALA A 25 25.23 -16.30 12.00
C ALA A 25 25.23 -16.18 13.53
N GLY A 26 24.28 -16.84 14.20
CA GLY A 26 24.20 -16.88 15.67
C GLY A 26 23.88 -15.53 16.31
N SER A 27 24.45 -15.25 17.48
CA SER A 27 24.14 -14.09 18.31
C SER A 27 24.45 -12.73 17.65
N GLY A 28 25.37 -12.69 16.68
CA GLY A 28 25.68 -11.49 15.90
C GLY A 28 24.53 -11.01 15.03
N ARG A 29 23.62 -11.91 14.63
CA ARG A 29 22.55 -11.63 13.68
C ARG A 29 21.51 -10.64 14.22
N GLN A 30 21.16 -10.72 15.51
CA GLN A 30 20.21 -9.78 16.12
C GLN A 30 20.74 -8.34 16.15
N ARG A 31 22.06 -8.19 16.37
CA ARG A 31 22.72 -6.90 16.28
C ARG A 31 22.66 -6.34 14.85
N CYS A 32 22.93 -7.18 13.85
CA CYS A 32 22.84 -6.79 12.44
C CYS A 32 21.41 -6.37 12.04
N TYR A 33 20.37 -7.08 12.49
CA TYR A 33 18.98 -6.66 12.28
C TYR A 33 18.68 -5.28 12.87
N THR A 34 19.15 -5.02 14.09
CA THR A 34 18.97 -3.72 14.75
C THR A 34 19.69 -2.60 14.00
N MET A 35 20.92 -2.85 13.53
CA MET A 35 21.69 -1.90 12.74
C MET A 35 21.01 -1.59 11.41
N GLU A 36 20.53 -2.62 10.70
CA GLU A 36 19.81 -2.45 9.43
C GLU A 36 18.54 -1.65 9.63
N HIS A 37 17.74 -2.00 10.65
CA HIS A 37 16.52 -1.30 10.99
C HIS A 37 16.77 0.20 11.20
N ASN A 38 17.78 0.55 12.01
CA ASN A 38 18.12 1.93 12.31
C ASN A 38 18.59 2.67 11.05
N ALA A 39 19.43 2.05 10.23
CA ALA A 39 19.94 2.65 9.01
C ALA A 39 18.82 2.92 7.99
N LEU A 40 17.94 1.93 7.78
CA LEU A 40 16.76 2.08 6.91
C LEU A 40 15.76 3.10 7.46
N TYR A 41 15.59 3.17 8.78
CA TYR A 41 14.75 4.18 9.42
C TYR A 41 15.27 5.60 9.21
N ILE A 42 16.56 5.83 9.42
CA ILE A 42 17.21 7.13 9.20
C ILE A 42 17.11 7.51 7.72
N LEU A 43 17.38 6.57 6.80
CA LEU A 43 17.24 6.80 5.36
C LEU A 43 15.79 7.17 5.01
N HIS A 44 14.81 6.45 5.55
CA HIS A 44 13.40 6.78 5.36
C HIS A 44 13.07 8.20 5.84
N LEU A 45 13.55 8.60 7.03
CA LEU A 45 13.30 9.95 7.57
C LEU A 45 13.93 11.02 6.69
N PHE A 46 15.16 10.80 6.23
CA PHE A 46 15.85 11.70 5.32
C PHE A 46 15.07 11.88 4.02
N ILE A 47 14.66 10.79 3.36
CA ILE A 47 13.87 10.84 2.13
C ILE A 47 12.49 11.46 2.37
N LYS A 48 11.83 11.14 3.47
CA LYS A 48 10.56 11.78 3.86
C LYS A 48 10.73 13.30 3.93
N LYS A 49 11.79 13.78 4.59
CA LYS A 49 12.08 15.21 4.69
C LYS A 49 12.44 15.86 3.36
N LEU A 50 13.10 15.14 2.45
CA LEU A 50 13.33 15.64 1.09
C LEU A 50 12.02 15.73 0.27
N CYS A 51 11.09 14.79 0.43
CA CYS A 51 9.80 14.82 -0.27
C CYS A 51 8.86 15.92 0.26
N GLU A 52 8.99 16.34 1.51
CA GLU A 52 8.20 17.45 2.11
C GLU A 52 8.59 18.83 1.52
N ARG A 53 9.68 18.91 0.76
CA ARG A 53 10.20 20.16 0.18
C ARG A 53 9.51 20.51 -1.13
N THR A 54 8.91 21.70 -1.18
CA THR A 54 8.09 22.14 -2.32
C THR A 54 8.86 22.94 -3.38
N LEU A 55 10.04 23.46 -3.05
CA LEU A 55 10.85 24.27 -3.97
C LEU A 55 11.35 23.44 -5.16
N ALA A 56 11.28 24.00 -6.36
CA ALA A 56 11.64 23.32 -7.61
C ALA A 56 13.09 22.78 -7.61
N ARG A 57 14.04 23.58 -7.11
CA ARG A 57 15.45 23.19 -6.97
C ARG A 57 15.63 21.97 -6.06
N GLU A 58 14.82 21.87 -5.01
CA GLU A 58 14.91 20.78 -4.03
C GLU A 58 14.27 19.50 -4.57
N ARG A 59 13.16 19.63 -5.32
CA ARG A 59 12.58 18.53 -6.10
C ARG A 59 13.56 18.01 -7.16
N GLN A 60 14.31 18.89 -7.83
CA GLN A 60 15.34 18.48 -8.78
C GLN A 60 16.48 17.72 -8.09
N ALA A 61 16.91 18.16 -6.91
CA ALA A 61 17.93 17.45 -6.13
C ALA A 61 17.45 16.05 -5.69
N LEU A 62 16.18 15.89 -5.31
CA LEU A 62 15.62 14.56 -5.06
C LEU A 62 15.65 13.70 -6.31
N ARG A 63 15.23 14.24 -7.46
CA ARG A 63 15.20 13.51 -8.74
C ARG A 63 16.58 13.09 -9.22
N SER A 64 17.63 13.89 -8.98
CA SER A 64 18.99 13.51 -9.35
C SER A 64 19.55 12.37 -8.51
N THR A 65 19.15 12.26 -7.24
CA THR A 65 19.68 11.26 -6.30
C THR A 65 18.79 10.01 -6.20
N ALA A 66 17.51 10.11 -6.57
CA ALA A 66 16.55 9.02 -6.46
C ALA A 66 16.95 7.72 -7.19
N PRO A 67 17.50 7.75 -8.44
CA PRO A 67 17.89 6.52 -9.14
C PRO A 67 18.94 5.71 -8.38
N ALA A 68 19.99 6.37 -7.87
CA ALA A 68 21.05 5.71 -7.12
C ALA A 68 20.53 5.09 -5.81
N LEU A 69 19.69 5.82 -5.08
CA LEU A 69 19.07 5.31 -3.85
C LEU A 69 18.13 4.14 -4.14
N PHE A 70 17.35 4.23 -5.22
CA PHE A 70 16.43 3.18 -5.61
C PHE A 70 17.19 1.90 -5.97
N ALA A 71 18.29 2.01 -6.72
CA ALA A 71 19.17 0.91 -7.10
C ALA A 71 19.82 0.21 -5.89
N ILE A 72 19.95 0.89 -4.74
CA ILE A 72 20.46 0.29 -3.49
C ILE A 72 19.34 -0.35 -2.68
N VAL A 73 18.21 0.35 -2.50
CA VAL A 73 17.14 -0.11 -1.59
C VAL A 73 16.28 -1.20 -2.21
N ALA A 74 16.05 -1.19 -3.53
CA ALA A 74 15.19 -2.17 -4.20
C ALA A 74 15.75 -3.61 -4.13
N PRO A 75 17.07 -3.86 -4.33
CA PRO A 75 17.64 -5.18 -4.13
C PRO A 75 17.60 -5.65 -2.67
N ILE A 76 17.79 -4.75 -1.70
CA ILE A 76 17.67 -5.09 -0.27
C ILE A 76 16.22 -5.52 0.03
N TYR A 77 15.24 -4.76 -0.44
CA TYR A 77 13.83 -5.12 -0.34
C TYR A 77 13.56 -6.54 -0.91
N ALA A 78 13.98 -6.80 -2.15
CA ALA A 78 13.75 -8.09 -2.80
C ALA A 78 14.42 -9.25 -2.02
N ARG A 79 15.65 -9.04 -1.52
CA ARG A 79 16.37 -10.03 -0.72
C ARG A 79 15.67 -10.33 0.61
N ARG A 80 15.15 -9.31 1.30
CA ARG A 80 14.42 -9.49 2.57
C ARG A 80 13.08 -10.20 2.34
N ILE A 81 12.38 -9.94 1.23
CA ILE A 81 11.19 -10.71 0.83
C ILE A 81 11.56 -12.19 0.62
N ALA A 82 12.62 -12.48 -0.14
CA ALA A 82 13.05 -13.85 -0.38
C ALA A 82 13.43 -14.59 0.90
N GLN A 83 14.18 -13.94 1.79
CA GLN A 83 14.53 -14.49 3.11
C GLN A 83 13.31 -14.74 4.00
N PHE A 84 12.31 -13.85 3.96
CA PHE A 84 11.07 -14.04 4.70
C PHE A 84 10.25 -15.23 4.16
N ASN A 85 10.14 -15.37 2.85
CA ASN A 85 9.46 -16.51 2.23
C ASN A 85 10.17 -17.83 2.54
N GLU A 86 11.50 -17.86 2.51
CA GLU A 86 12.27 -19.04 2.90
C GLU A 86 12.04 -19.42 4.37
N ALA A 87 12.05 -18.42 5.27
CA ALA A 87 11.77 -18.64 6.69
C ALA A 87 10.36 -19.21 6.90
N LEU A 88 9.36 -18.73 6.15
CA LEU A 88 8.00 -19.29 6.17
C LEU A 88 7.96 -20.74 5.67
N HIS A 89 8.68 -21.06 4.60
CA HIS A 89 8.71 -22.42 4.04
C HIS A 89 9.36 -23.43 4.98
N VAL A 90 10.45 -23.04 5.65
CA VAL A 90 11.17 -23.90 6.60
C VAL A 90 10.48 -23.96 7.98
N GLY A 91 9.53 -23.06 8.25
CA GLY A 91 8.89 -22.91 9.56
C GLY A 91 9.80 -22.28 10.61
N ASP A 92 10.86 -21.60 10.18
CA ASP A 92 11.76 -20.88 11.08
C ASP A 92 11.16 -19.51 11.41
N SER A 93 10.68 -19.37 12.65
CA SER A 93 10.19 -18.10 13.18
C SER A 93 11.32 -17.13 13.60
N GLY A 94 12.57 -17.60 13.57
CA GLY A 94 13.76 -16.83 13.92
C GLY A 94 13.96 -15.62 13.00
N GLY A 95 13.75 -14.42 13.53
CA GLY A 95 14.01 -13.18 12.78
C GLY A 95 12.92 -12.79 11.77
N SER A 96 11.80 -13.51 11.69
CA SER A 96 10.72 -13.20 10.73
C SER A 96 10.12 -11.80 11.00
N GLN A 97 9.98 -11.42 12.27
CA GLN A 97 9.50 -10.10 12.67
C GLN A 97 10.49 -8.99 12.26
N GLU A 98 11.79 -9.22 12.42
CA GLU A 98 12.87 -8.32 12.00
C GLU A 98 12.88 -8.16 10.48
N LEU A 99 12.72 -9.25 9.73
CA LEU A 99 12.60 -9.23 8.26
C LEU A 99 11.38 -8.40 7.83
N LEU A 100 10.20 -8.60 8.44
CA LEU A 100 9.01 -7.78 8.18
C LEU A 100 9.28 -6.29 8.46
N LYS A 101 9.98 -5.96 9.56
CA LYS A 101 10.36 -4.57 9.87
C LYS A 101 11.28 -3.98 8.79
N SER A 102 12.28 -4.73 8.32
CA SER A 102 13.17 -4.30 7.24
C SER A 102 12.41 -4.11 5.91
N ILE A 103 11.58 -5.09 5.51
CA ILE A 103 10.70 -5.01 4.33
C ILE A 103 9.86 -3.74 4.39
N ARG A 104 9.22 -3.48 5.54
CA ARG A 104 8.37 -2.29 5.73
C ARG A 104 9.16 -0.99 5.54
N PHE A 105 10.37 -0.85 6.09
CA PHE A 105 11.14 0.38 5.91
C PHE A 105 11.68 0.55 4.50
N CYS A 106 12.14 -0.53 3.85
CA CYS A 106 12.49 -0.47 2.44
C CYS A 106 11.29 -0.01 1.60
N LEU A 107 10.11 -0.59 1.80
CA LEU A 107 8.89 -0.21 1.09
C LEU A 107 8.50 1.25 1.36
N LYS A 108 8.61 1.73 2.61
CA LYS A 108 8.34 3.15 2.94
C LYS A 108 9.27 4.10 2.17
N THR A 109 10.52 3.73 1.99
CA THR A 109 11.53 4.51 1.24
C THR A 109 11.28 4.42 -0.26
N LEU A 110 11.14 3.20 -0.80
CA LEU A 110 10.91 2.95 -2.23
C LEU A 110 9.62 3.57 -2.72
N ARG A 111 8.53 3.52 -1.95
CA ARG A 111 7.27 4.21 -2.28
C ARG A 111 7.48 5.70 -2.56
N ARG A 112 8.28 6.38 -1.72
CA ARG A 112 8.57 7.81 -1.87
C ARG A 112 9.43 8.09 -3.09
N LEU A 113 10.48 7.30 -3.27
CA LEU A 113 11.37 7.43 -4.43
C LEU A 113 10.62 7.14 -5.74
N PHE A 114 9.79 6.10 -5.77
CA PHE A 114 8.95 5.73 -6.90
C PHE A 114 8.06 6.91 -7.32
N VAL A 115 7.27 7.46 -6.40
CA VAL A 115 6.28 8.50 -6.72
C VAL A 115 6.93 9.87 -7.01
N HIS A 116 7.92 10.27 -6.21
CA HIS A 116 8.45 11.65 -6.23
C HIS A 116 9.84 11.78 -6.87
N GLY A 117 10.60 10.67 -6.94
CA GLY A 117 11.96 10.65 -7.46
C GLY A 117 12.05 10.56 -8.98
N PHE A 118 11.01 10.05 -9.64
CA PHE A 118 10.98 9.91 -11.10
C PHE A 118 9.99 10.90 -11.73
N GLY A 119 10.49 11.71 -12.65
CA GLY A 119 9.73 12.75 -13.34
C GLY A 119 8.82 12.16 -14.41
N ASP A 120 9.46 11.63 -15.46
CA ASP A 120 8.81 10.94 -16.57
C ASP A 120 8.86 9.43 -16.34
N PHE A 121 7.69 8.78 -16.36
CA PHE A 121 7.53 7.34 -16.15
C PHE A 121 7.66 6.52 -17.44
N LYS A 122 7.75 7.16 -18.61
CA LYS A 122 8.01 6.46 -19.88
C LYS A 122 9.48 6.05 -20.02
N SER A 123 10.36 6.85 -19.44
CA SER A 123 11.82 6.71 -19.55
C SER A 123 12.48 6.16 -18.29
N VAL A 124 11.70 5.69 -17.30
CA VAL A 124 12.29 5.08 -16.10
C VAL A 124 12.94 3.74 -16.41
N ASP A 125 13.98 3.43 -15.63
CA ASP A 125 14.68 2.15 -15.67
C ASP A 125 13.70 0.97 -15.46
N GLY A 126 13.97 -0.15 -16.14
CA GLY A 126 13.19 -1.39 -16.00
C GLY A 126 13.09 -1.89 -14.56
N LEU A 127 14.09 -1.61 -13.71
CA LEU A 127 14.07 -1.92 -12.28
C LEU A 127 12.88 -1.25 -11.55
N VAL A 128 12.50 -0.03 -11.95
CA VAL A 128 11.41 0.72 -11.33
C VAL A 128 10.06 0.09 -11.67
N HIS A 129 9.88 -0.30 -12.93
CA HIS A 129 8.69 -1.01 -13.39
C HIS A 129 8.58 -2.40 -12.77
N GLU A 130 9.69 -3.14 -12.73
CA GLU A 130 9.75 -4.47 -12.14
C GLU A 130 9.45 -4.44 -10.64
N PHE A 131 9.99 -3.46 -9.92
CA PHE A 131 9.64 -3.24 -8.52
C PHE A 131 8.13 -3.04 -8.34
N TYR A 132 7.51 -2.12 -9.11
CA TYR A 132 6.07 -1.88 -9.00
C TYR A 132 5.25 -3.13 -9.30
N ARG A 133 5.58 -3.85 -10.38
CA ARG A 133 4.95 -5.12 -10.74
C ARG A 133 5.03 -6.13 -9.60
N ALA A 134 6.21 -6.27 -9.00
CA ALA A 134 6.42 -7.17 -7.89
C ALA A 134 5.61 -6.76 -6.65
N THR A 135 5.45 -5.45 -6.38
CA THR A 135 4.65 -4.99 -5.22
C THR A 135 3.20 -5.45 -5.25
N VAL A 136 2.58 -5.56 -6.43
CA VAL A 136 1.22 -6.08 -6.59
C VAL A 136 1.13 -7.54 -6.13
N GLY A 137 2.07 -8.38 -6.58
CA GLY A 137 2.12 -9.79 -6.16
C GLY A 137 2.46 -9.94 -4.67
N HIS A 138 3.40 -9.15 -4.16
CA HIS A 138 3.75 -9.16 -2.74
C HIS A 138 2.58 -8.74 -1.85
N GLN A 139 1.79 -7.73 -2.26
CA GLN A 139 0.62 -7.31 -1.51
C GLN A 139 -0.39 -8.46 -1.38
N ALA A 140 -0.71 -9.12 -2.50
CA ALA A 140 -1.63 -10.26 -2.50
C ALA A 140 -1.13 -11.40 -1.59
N ALA A 141 0.15 -11.78 -1.71
CA ALA A 141 0.73 -12.83 -0.88
C ALA A 141 0.73 -12.50 0.62
N PHE A 142 1.04 -11.26 1.00
CA PHE A 142 0.99 -10.85 2.42
C PHE A 142 -0.44 -10.78 2.96
N TYR A 143 -1.41 -10.39 2.12
CA TYR A 143 -2.82 -10.43 2.46
C TYR A 143 -3.32 -11.88 2.65
N GLU A 144 -2.98 -12.78 1.75
CA GLU A 144 -3.33 -14.21 1.85
C GLU A 144 -2.72 -14.85 3.09
N LEU A 145 -1.45 -14.56 3.38
CA LEU A 145 -0.80 -14.99 4.62
C LEU A 145 -1.59 -14.52 5.84
N LEU A 146 -1.98 -13.24 5.87
CA LEU A 146 -2.73 -12.64 6.97
C LEU A 146 -4.11 -13.31 7.16
N CYS A 147 -4.83 -13.58 6.06
CA CYS A 147 -6.12 -14.28 6.10
C CYS A 147 -5.98 -15.75 6.56
N GLY A 148 -4.83 -16.38 6.28
CA GLY A 148 -4.52 -17.75 6.69
C GLY A 148 -4.06 -17.89 8.15
N LEU A 149 -3.80 -16.79 8.87
CA LEU A 149 -3.34 -16.85 10.26
C LEU A 149 -4.48 -17.26 11.22
N PRO A 150 -4.22 -18.15 12.19
CA PRO A 150 -5.14 -18.45 13.29
C PRO A 150 -5.49 -17.18 14.09
N ALA A 151 -6.69 -17.12 14.66
CA ALA A 151 -7.16 -15.97 15.43
C ALA A 151 -6.20 -15.58 16.57
N GLU A 152 -5.66 -16.58 17.28
CA GLU A 152 -4.69 -16.42 18.38
C GLU A 152 -3.41 -15.70 17.94
N SER A 153 -3.00 -15.87 16.68
CA SER A 153 -1.78 -15.27 16.13
C SER A 153 -1.97 -13.81 15.72
N ARG A 154 -3.22 -13.30 15.70
CA ARG A 154 -3.53 -11.96 15.20
C ARG A 154 -3.05 -10.84 16.12
N GLU A 155 -2.89 -11.13 17.41
CA GLU A 155 -2.44 -10.14 18.40
C GLU A 155 -0.92 -9.94 18.42
N ALA A 156 -0.16 -10.90 17.88
CA ALA A 156 1.29 -10.90 17.84
C ALA A 156 1.84 -9.67 17.09
N ASP A 157 2.98 -9.13 17.54
CA ASP A 157 3.57 -7.93 16.90
C ASP A 157 3.91 -8.17 15.43
N GLY A 158 4.34 -9.39 15.07
CA GLY A 158 4.55 -9.79 13.68
C GLY A 158 3.31 -9.61 12.80
N CYS A 159 2.14 -10.04 13.28
CA CYS A 159 0.87 -9.83 12.59
C CYS A 159 0.54 -8.33 12.44
N ARG A 160 0.74 -7.53 13.50
CA ARG A 160 0.52 -6.07 13.44
C ARG A 160 1.45 -5.39 12.44
N VAL A 161 2.70 -5.85 12.31
CA VAL A 161 3.64 -5.36 11.28
C VAL A 161 3.18 -5.79 9.90
N LEU A 162 2.72 -7.03 9.73
CA LEU A 162 2.18 -7.55 8.47
C LEU A 162 0.98 -6.75 7.96
N VAL A 163 -0.01 -6.47 8.82
CA VAL A 163 -1.15 -5.60 8.50
C VAL A 163 -0.66 -4.23 8.03
N LYS A 164 0.32 -3.64 8.73
CA LYS A 164 0.91 -2.35 8.35
C LYS A 164 1.63 -2.40 7.00
N ILE A 165 2.15 -3.54 6.57
CA ILE A 165 2.80 -3.72 5.25
C ILE A 165 1.73 -3.82 4.16
N VAL A 166 0.69 -4.64 4.36
CA VAL A 166 -0.44 -4.76 3.42
C VAL A 166 -1.04 -3.38 3.13
N LEU A 167 -1.36 -2.61 4.18
CA LEU A 167 -1.90 -1.27 4.04
C LEU A 167 -0.89 -0.26 3.45
N LEU A 168 0.41 -0.51 3.55
CA LEU A 168 1.44 0.37 2.99
C LEU A 168 1.52 0.23 1.46
N TYR A 169 1.28 -0.95 0.89
CA TYR A 169 1.12 -1.10 -0.55
C TYR A 169 -0.09 -0.32 -1.08
N GLY A 170 -1.24 -0.40 -0.41
CA GLY A 170 -2.39 0.43 -0.78
C GLY A 170 -2.08 1.93 -0.77
N LYS A 171 -1.33 2.40 0.23
CA LYS A 171 -0.84 3.79 0.24
C LYS A 171 0.12 4.11 -0.91
N MET A 172 0.86 3.13 -1.44
CA MET A 172 1.71 3.32 -2.60
C MET A 172 0.88 3.45 -3.88
N HIS A 173 -0.14 2.60 -4.06
CA HIS A 173 -1.04 2.68 -5.22
C HIS A 173 -1.81 4.00 -5.24
N LEU A 174 -2.35 4.43 -4.09
CA LEU A 174 -3.04 5.72 -3.95
C LEU A 174 -2.14 6.91 -4.24
N GLU A 175 -0.91 6.93 -3.72
CA GLU A 175 0.07 7.99 -4.03
C GLU A 175 0.45 7.97 -5.53
N PHE A 176 0.62 6.79 -6.12
CA PHE A 176 0.94 6.69 -7.55
C PHE A 176 -0.20 7.26 -8.41
N GLN A 177 -1.45 6.87 -8.16
CA GLN A 177 -2.61 7.42 -8.86
C GLN A 177 -2.75 8.93 -8.65
N LYS A 178 -2.62 9.41 -7.40
CA LYS A 178 -2.77 10.83 -7.06
C LYS A 178 -1.77 11.72 -7.78
N PHE A 179 -0.49 11.32 -7.82
CA PHE A 179 0.57 12.15 -8.35
C PHE A 179 0.93 11.85 -9.81
N LYS A 180 0.49 10.71 -10.35
CA LYS A 180 0.83 10.20 -11.68
C LYS A 180 -0.37 9.48 -12.33
N ALA A 181 -1.52 10.16 -12.36
CA ALA A 181 -2.81 9.59 -12.78
C ALA A 181 -2.78 8.86 -14.13
N VAL A 182 -2.19 9.48 -15.16
CA VAL A 182 -2.09 8.93 -16.52
C VAL A 182 -1.12 7.73 -16.55
N PRO A 183 0.15 7.86 -16.09
CA PRO A 183 1.04 6.71 -15.96
C PRO A 183 0.49 5.55 -15.13
N PHE A 184 -0.31 5.84 -14.09
CA PHE A 184 -0.95 4.83 -13.27
C PHE A 184 -1.85 3.92 -14.13
N ILE A 185 -2.81 4.50 -14.87
CA ILE A 185 -3.73 3.71 -15.70
C ILE A 185 -3.00 2.97 -16.83
N THR A 186 -1.98 3.57 -17.44
CA THR A 186 -1.23 2.92 -18.53
C THR A 186 -0.21 1.88 -18.07
N THR A 187 0.05 1.76 -16.77
CA THR A 187 0.97 0.76 -16.22
C THR A 187 0.31 -0.62 -16.23
N PRO A 188 0.90 -1.64 -16.90
CA PRO A 188 0.25 -2.95 -17.07
C PRO A 188 -0.15 -3.66 -15.77
N ALA A 189 0.61 -3.47 -14.69
CA ALA A 189 0.32 -4.08 -13.39
C ALA A 189 -0.88 -3.45 -12.65
N VAL A 190 -1.38 -2.29 -13.06
CA VAL A 190 -2.47 -1.58 -12.36
C VAL A 190 -3.82 -2.25 -12.57
N LEU A 191 -4.15 -2.70 -13.77
CA LEU A 191 -5.44 -3.35 -14.02
C LEU A 191 -5.63 -4.63 -13.18
N PRO A 192 -4.68 -5.58 -13.14
CA PRO A 192 -4.78 -6.72 -12.22
C PRO A 192 -4.88 -6.31 -10.76
N MET A 193 -4.16 -5.27 -10.34
CA MET A 193 -4.21 -4.74 -8.98
C MET A 193 -5.60 -4.19 -8.63
N LEU A 194 -6.22 -3.38 -9.50
CA LEU A 194 -7.57 -2.86 -9.29
C LEU A 194 -8.59 -4.00 -9.17
N ARG A 195 -8.52 -4.98 -10.08
CA ARG A 195 -9.38 -6.18 -10.02
C ARG A 195 -9.19 -6.96 -8.71
N TRP A 196 -7.95 -7.09 -8.23
CA TRP A 196 -7.67 -7.72 -6.95
C TRP A 196 -8.31 -6.95 -5.78
N TYR A 197 -8.20 -5.62 -5.75
CA TYR A 197 -8.88 -4.81 -4.72
C TYR A 197 -10.40 -4.98 -4.78
N TRP A 198 -10.99 -5.00 -5.98
CA TRP A 198 -12.43 -5.21 -6.12
C TRP A 198 -12.87 -6.58 -5.58
N GLN A 199 -12.09 -7.64 -5.86
CA GLN A 199 -12.33 -8.96 -5.27
C GLN A 199 -12.27 -8.93 -3.74
N GLN A 200 -11.33 -8.18 -3.15
CA GLN A 200 -11.26 -8.05 -1.69
C GLN A 200 -12.44 -7.25 -1.13
N ILE A 201 -12.87 -6.17 -1.80
CA ILE A 201 -14.07 -5.40 -1.42
C ILE A 201 -15.30 -6.32 -1.39
N GLN A 202 -15.45 -7.21 -2.38
CA GLN A 202 -16.55 -8.17 -2.40
C GLN A 202 -16.42 -9.25 -1.33
N GLY A 203 -15.20 -9.74 -1.07
CA GLY A 203 -14.95 -10.76 -0.04
C GLY A 203 -15.11 -10.26 1.39
N GLU A 204 -14.84 -8.98 1.65
CA GLU A 204 -15.00 -8.34 2.97
C GLU A 204 -16.45 -7.90 3.24
N ALA A 205 -17.24 -7.62 2.19
CA ALA A 205 -18.60 -7.11 2.31
C ALA A 205 -19.51 -7.95 3.25
N PRO A 206 -19.60 -9.29 3.12
CA PRO A 206 -20.42 -10.10 4.02
C PRO A 206 -19.94 -10.06 5.48
N LYS A 207 -18.63 -9.92 5.70
CA LYS A 207 -18.02 -9.90 7.04
C LYS A 207 -18.36 -8.61 7.79
N LEU A 208 -18.50 -7.51 7.06
CA LEU A 208 -18.89 -6.19 7.59
C LEU A 208 -20.38 -6.10 7.93
N THR A 209 -21.21 -6.91 7.27
CA THR A 209 -22.65 -6.97 7.49
C THR A 209 -23.10 -8.09 8.43
N ALA A 210 -22.17 -8.95 8.87
CA ALA A 210 -22.50 -10.07 9.74
C ALA A 210 -22.98 -9.56 11.11
N VAL A 211 -24.24 -9.82 11.44
CA VAL A 211 -24.78 -9.62 12.79
C VAL A 211 -24.12 -10.68 13.69
N PRO A 212 -23.55 -10.31 14.86
CA PRO A 212 -23.10 -11.30 15.83
C PRO A 212 -24.33 -12.13 16.24
N LEU A 213 -24.41 -13.37 15.77
CA LEU A 213 -25.46 -14.26 16.23
C LEU A 213 -25.14 -14.57 17.69
N GLU A 214 -25.84 -13.94 18.63
CA GLU A 214 -25.93 -14.43 20.01
C GLU A 214 -26.69 -15.76 19.99
N ARG A 215 -26.08 -16.85 19.48
CA ARG A 215 -26.62 -18.21 19.57
C ARG A 215 -25.71 -19.27 18.96
N SER A 216 -24.78 -19.74 19.78
CA SER A 216 -24.59 -21.16 20.13
C SER A 216 -23.19 -21.34 20.71
N GLY A 217 -23.09 -21.63 22.03
CA GLY A 217 -22.05 -22.33 22.82
C GLY A 217 -20.56 -22.40 22.46
N GLU A 218 -20.13 -22.07 21.25
CA GLU A 218 -18.75 -22.05 20.79
C GLU A 218 -18.45 -20.61 20.37
N ALA A 219 -17.65 -19.91 21.18
CA ALA A 219 -17.19 -18.57 20.85
C ALA A 219 -16.22 -18.67 19.65
N GLU A 220 -16.76 -18.75 18.42
CA GLU A 220 -15.96 -18.53 17.22
C GLU A 220 -15.35 -17.12 17.32
N SER A 221 -14.02 -17.06 17.25
CA SER A 221 -13.31 -15.78 17.27
C SER A 221 -13.77 -14.92 16.10
N PRO A 222 -13.95 -13.60 16.30
CA PRO A 222 -14.47 -12.72 15.25
C PRO A 222 -13.60 -12.80 13.98
N PRO A 223 -14.23 -12.69 12.79
CA PRO A 223 -13.49 -12.72 11.54
C PRO A 223 -12.46 -11.59 11.47
N LEU A 224 -11.36 -11.81 10.76
CA LEU A 224 -10.46 -10.72 10.42
C LEU A 224 -11.19 -9.82 9.41
N VAL A 225 -11.38 -8.57 9.80
CA VAL A 225 -11.98 -7.54 8.95
C VAL A 225 -10.92 -6.48 8.65
N LEU A 226 -10.73 -6.17 7.36
CA LEU A 226 -9.74 -5.20 6.90
C LEU A 226 -10.38 -3.97 6.27
N GLU A 227 -11.20 -3.25 7.05
CA GLU A 227 -11.88 -2.01 6.62
C GLU A 227 -10.95 -1.01 5.93
N ARG A 228 -9.75 -0.79 6.49
CA ARG A 228 -8.77 0.12 5.89
C ARG A 228 -8.29 -0.33 4.50
N LEU A 229 -8.27 -1.63 4.22
CA LEU A 229 -7.95 -2.15 2.88
C LEU A 229 -9.12 -1.90 1.92
N VAL A 230 -10.35 -2.10 2.39
CA VAL A 230 -11.58 -1.80 1.62
C VAL A 230 -11.64 -0.32 1.25
N ILE A 231 -11.44 0.58 2.22
CA ILE A 231 -11.39 2.04 2.00
C ILE A 231 -10.32 2.39 0.96
N GLN A 232 -9.13 1.78 1.02
CA GLN A 232 -8.10 1.99 0.00
C GLN A 232 -8.56 1.57 -1.39
N GLY A 233 -9.23 0.42 -1.51
CA GLY A 233 -9.78 -0.06 -2.77
C GLY A 233 -10.86 0.88 -3.32
N LEU A 234 -11.81 1.28 -2.48
CA LEU A 234 -12.88 2.21 -2.85
C LEU A 234 -12.32 3.57 -3.29
N GLU A 235 -11.29 4.06 -2.60
CA GLU A 235 -10.62 5.33 -2.95
C GLU A 235 -9.88 5.24 -4.28
N LEU A 236 -9.26 4.09 -4.60
CA LEU A 236 -8.65 3.86 -5.91
C LEU A 236 -9.70 3.98 -7.02
N TYR A 237 -10.85 3.31 -6.87
CA TYR A 237 -11.94 3.36 -7.85
C TYR A 237 -12.59 4.75 -7.94
N ARG A 238 -12.85 5.41 -6.80
CA ARG A 238 -13.34 6.79 -6.75
C ARG A 238 -12.41 7.73 -7.53
N SER A 239 -11.10 7.57 -7.35
CA SER A 239 -10.09 8.34 -8.07
C SER A 239 -9.99 7.96 -9.55
N VAL A 240 -10.39 6.75 -9.99
CA VAL A 240 -10.52 6.46 -11.43
C VAL A 240 -11.72 7.22 -12.01
N VAL A 241 -12.85 7.21 -11.31
CA VAL A 241 -14.11 7.83 -11.78
C VAL A 241 -14.05 9.35 -11.81
N LYS A 242 -13.53 9.99 -10.76
CA LYS A 242 -13.64 11.46 -10.55
C LYS A 242 -12.49 12.27 -11.12
N ASN A 243 -11.45 11.63 -11.65
CA ASN A 243 -10.21 12.34 -11.91
C ASN A 243 -10.21 13.07 -13.26
N LEU A 244 -10.07 14.40 -13.17
CA LEU A 244 -10.08 15.32 -14.29
C LEU A 244 -8.90 15.13 -15.25
N PHE A 245 -7.79 14.52 -14.81
CA PHE A 245 -6.64 14.23 -15.67
C PHE A 245 -6.94 13.24 -16.81
N TYR A 246 -8.14 12.63 -16.82
CA TYR A 246 -8.60 11.75 -17.89
C TYR A 246 -9.52 12.44 -18.91
N LEU A 247 -9.81 13.72 -18.71
CA LEU A 247 -10.69 14.51 -19.59
C LEU A 247 -9.89 15.27 -20.65
N ALA A 248 -10.55 15.59 -21.76
CA ALA A 248 -10.00 16.48 -22.76
C ALA A 248 -9.82 17.89 -22.19
N ASP A 249 -8.84 18.63 -22.71
CA ASP A 249 -8.67 20.03 -22.34
C ASP A 249 -9.82 20.90 -22.91
N ASP A 250 -9.85 22.18 -22.51
CA ASP A 250 -10.87 23.15 -22.95
C ASP A 250 -10.90 23.35 -24.48
N SER A 251 -9.85 22.93 -25.20
CA SER A 251 -9.76 23.00 -26.66
C SER A 251 -10.29 21.75 -27.36
N GLY A 252 -10.70 20.73 -26.60
CA GLY A 252 -11.12 19.42 -27.11
C GLY A 252 -9.98 18.57 -27.65
N GLN A 253 -8.71 18.99 -27.45
CA GLN A 253 -7.55 18.19 -27.80
C GLN A 253 -7.17 17.30 -26.62
N MET A 254 -6.69 16.10 -26.94
CA MET A 254 -6.33 15.11 -25.94
C MET A 254 -4.98 14.52 -26.29
N ASP A 255 -4.04 14.58 -25.35
CA ASP A 255 -2.75 13.89 -25.44
C ASP A 255 -2.95 12.38 -25.70
N GLU A 256 -2.07 11.77 -26.49
CA GLU A 256 -2.17 10.35 -26.87
C GLU A 256 -2.23 9.42 -25.64
N ASP A 257 -1.50 9.74 -24.56
CA ASP A 257 -1.54 8.93 -23.35
C ASP A 257 -2.89 9.03 -22.64
N VAL A 258 -3.50 10.22 -22.65
CA VAL A 258 -4.81 10.43 -22.02
C VAL A 258 -5.90 9.72 -22.83
N GLN A 259 -5.81 9.75 -24.17
CA GLN A 259 -6.69 8.95 -25.04
C GLN A 259 -6.57 7.46 -24.73
N ARG A 260 -5.33 6.96 -24.62
CA ARG A 260 -5.07 5.56 -24.24
C ARG A 260 -5.60 5.24 -22.85
N CYS A 261 -5.41 6.11 -21.86
CA CYS A 261 -5.97 5.94 -20.52
C CYS A 261 -7.48 5.79 -20.57
N ARG A 262 -8.17 6.66 -21.30
CA ARG A 262 -9.63 6.64 -21.39
C ARG A 262 -10.13 5.35 -22.03
N LEU A 263 -9.45 4.88 -23.09
CA LEU A 263 -9.76 3.60 -23.71
C LEU A 263 -9.64 2.45 -22.69
N VAL A 264 -8.55 2.38 -21.91
CA VAL A 264 -8.38 1.36 -20.86
C VAL A 264 -9.46 1.47 -19.78
N ILE A 265 -9.79 2.69 -19.34
CA ILE A 265 -10.84 2.91 -18.33
C ILE A 265 -12.17 2.37 -18.83
N ASP A 266 -12.63 2.79 -20.01
CA ASP A 266 -13.95 2.47 -20.53
C ASP A 266 -14.08 1.00 -20.94
N SER A 267 -13.00 0.39 -21.47
CA SER A 267 -13.03 -0.97 -22.02
C SER A 267 -12.59 -2.07 -21.04
N GLU A 268 -11.80 -1.75 -20.01
CA GLU A 268 -11.19 -2.77 -19.13
C GLU A 268 -11.46 -2.58 -17.63
N ILE A 269 -11.68 -1.33 -17.16
CA ILE A 269 -11.83 -1.01 -15.73
C ILE A 269 -13.31 -0.76 -15.37
N LEU A 270 -13.95 0.21 -16.02
CA LEU A 270 -15.32 0.68 -15.75
C LEU A 270 -16.29 0.22 -16.85
N THR A 271 -16.20 -1.05 -17.21
CA THR A 271 -17.16 -1.65 -18.16
C THR A 271 -18.57 -1.63 -17.56
N ALA A 272 -19.60 -1.53 -18.40
CA ALA A 272 -21.00 -1.54 -17.94
C ALA A 272 -21.33 -2.68 -16.94
N PRO A 273 -20.94 -3.96 -17.17
CA PRO A 273 -21.20 -5.02 -16.18
C PRO A 273 -20.41 -4.83 -14.88
N CYS A 274 -19.18 -4.31 -14.94
CA CYS A 274 -18.39 -4.00 -13.75
C CYS A 274 -19.09 -2.92 -12.92
N VAL A 275 -19.51 -1.81 -13.54
CA VAL A 275 -20.20 -0.71 -12.86
C VAL A 275 -21.52 -1.19 -12.22
N ALA A 276 -22.31 -2.01 -12.93
CA ALA A 276 -23.54 -2.57 -12.37
C ALA A 276 -23.26 -3.40 -11.11
N GLN A 277 -22.25 -4.27 -11.16
CA GLN A 277 -21.82 -5.07 -10.00
C GLN A 277 -21.30 -4.19 -8.85
N MET A 278 -20.60 -3.10 -9.16
CA MET A 278 -20.15 -2.12 -8.17
C MET A 278 -21.33 -1.47 -7.45
N CYS A 279 -22.31 -0.98 -8.20
CA CYS A 279 -23.52 -0.39 -7.64
C CYS A 279 -24.27 -1.39 -6.75
N GLU A 280 -24.49 -2.61 -7.21
CA GLU A 280 -25.15 -3.66 -6.43
C GLU A 280 -24.40 -3.94 -5.12
N THR A 281 -23.08 -4.16 -5.19
CA THR A 281 -22.26 -4.44 -4.00
C THR A 281 -22.35 -3.30 -2.98
N LEU A 282 -22.24 -2.04 -3.44
CA LEU A 282 -22.29 -0.87 -2.56
C LEU A 282 -23.67 -0.70 -1.92
N MET A 283 -24.74 -0.79 -2.73
CA MET A 283 -26.12 -0.63 -2.25
C MET A 283 -26.56 -1.73 -1.29
N CYS A 284 -26.08 -2.97 -1.49
CA CYS A 284 -26.50 -4.10 -0.68
C CYS A 284 -25.68 -4.29 0.60
N HIS A 285 -24.41 -3.87 0.63
CA HIS A 285 -23.51 -4.20 1.75
C HIS A 285 -22.87 -3.02 2.47
N TYR A 286 -22.59 -1.92 1.77
CA TYR A 286 -21.78 -0.82 2.33
C TYR A 286 -22.62 0.39 2.75
N ILE A 287 -23.62 0.74 1.94
CA ILE A 287 -24.52 1.89 2.19
C ILE A 287 -25.52 1.62 3.33
N PRO A 288 -26.11 0.42 3.50
CA PRO A 288 -27.09 0.20 4.56
C PRO A 288 -26.52 0.43 5.96
N LEU A 289 -27.33 1.00 6.86
CA LEU A 289 -26.99 1.15 8.28
C LEU A 289 -26.76 -0.23 8.91
N LYS A 290 -25.65 -0.37 9.63
CA LYS A 290 -25.29 -1.60 10.34
C LYS A 290 -25.93 -1.64 11.72
N ALA A 291 -25.94 -2.81 12.35
CA ALA A 291 -26.43 -2.97 13.72
C ALA A 291 -25.72 -2.02 14.70
N GLY A 292 -24.39 -1.87 14.58
CA GLY A 292 -23.62 -0.92 15.39
C GLY A 292 -24.01 0.55 15.16
N ASP A 293 -24.41 0.94 13.94
CA ASP A 293 -24.94 2.30 13.70
C ASP A 293 -26.26 2.52 14.45
N MET A 294 -27.13 1.51 14.46
CA MET A 294 -28.41 1.55 15.18
C MET A 294 -28.22 1.58 16.69
N GLU A 295 -27.21 0.89 17.23
CA GLU A 295 -26.83 0.92 18.65
C GLU A 295 -26.31 2.31 19.04
N MET A 296 -25.35 2.86 18.28
CA MET A 296 -24.84 4.22 18.53
C MET A 296 -25.95 5.26 18.48
N TRP A 297 -26.89 5.14 17.54
CA TRP A 297 -28.07 5.99 17.46
C TRP A 297 -28.98 5.86 18.70
N GLN A 298 -29.17 4.64 19.21
CA GLN A 298 -29.99 4.40 20.40
C GLN A 298 -29.34 4.94 21.68
N ASP A 299 -28.01 4.85 21.77
CA ASP A 299 -27.25 5.27 22.95
C ASP A 299 -27.08 6.79 23.04
N ASP A 300 -26.64 7.44 21.95
CA ASP A 300 -26.43 8.89 21.88
C ASP A 300 -26.68 9.43 20.45
N PRO A 301 -27.93 9.78 20.11
CA PRO A 301 -28.28 10.24 18.77
C PRO A 301 -27.65 11.59 18.41
N GLU A 302 -27.37 12.47 19.39
CA GLU A 302 -26.73 13.76 19.13
C GLU A 302 -25.27 13.57 18.72
N ALA A 303 -24.53 12.71 19.44
CA ALA A 303 -23.16 12.37 19.09
C ALA A 303 -23.07 11.62 17.76
N TRP A 304 -24.03 10.73 17.46
CA TRP A 304 -24.08 10.03 16.18
C TRP A 304 -24.27 11.00 15.01
N ILE A 305 -25.24 11.93 15.08
CA ILE A 305 -25.45 12.96 14.05
C ILE A 305 -24.20 13.84 13.91
N ALA A 306 -23.62 14.26 15.04
CA ALA A 306 -22.40 15.06 15.01
C ALA A 306 -21.23 14.33 14.34
N ASN A 307 -21.15 13.01 14.45
CA ASN A 307 -20.14 12.20 13.76
C ASN A 307 -20.43 12.02 12.27
N GLU A 308 -21.69 11.85 11.87
CA GLU A 308 -22.10 11.82 10.46
C GLU A 308 -21.76 13.13 9.74
N ASP A 309 -21.99 14.27 10.39
CA ASP A 309 -21.71 15.61 9.83
C ASP A 309 -20.20 15.87 9.62
N LEU A 310 -19.32 15.07 10.22
CA LEU A 310 -17.87 15.22 10.07
C LEU A 310 -17.32 14.59 8.78
N ASP A 311 -18.14 13.89 7.98
CA ASP A 311 -17.76 13.31 6.68
C ASP A 311 -16.44 12.49 6.76
N HIS A 312 -16.29 11.65 7.77
CA HIS A 312 -15.08 10.85 8.03
C HIS A 312 -14.90 9.63 7.08
N TRP A 313 -15.22 9.79 5.79
CA TRP A 313 -15.14 8.72 4.77
C TRP A 313 -13.73 8.12 4.58
N GLU A 314 -12.68 8.79 5.08
CA GLU A 314 -11.31 8.25 5.09
C GLU A 314 -11.08 7.16 6.15
N PHE A 315 -12.00 7.05 7.12
CA PHE A 315 -11.91 6.15 8.28
C PHE A 315 -13.15 5.28 8.46
N ASP A 316 -14.29 5.69 7.93
CA ASP A 316 -15.52 4.89 7.84
C ASP A 316 -15.70 4.35 6.41
N VAL A 317 -16.24 3.13 6.33
CA VAL A 317 -16.47 2.42 5.06
C VAL A 317 -17.87 2.66 4.49
N ARG A 318 -18.83 3.13 5.31
CA ARG A 318 -20.17 3.53 4.84
C ARG A 318 -20.11 4.93 4.22
#